data_AF-A0A4J2B6Y1-F1
#
_entry.id   AF-A0A4J2B6Y1-F1
#
_cell.length_a   1.000
_cell.length_b   1.000
_cell.length_c   1.000
_cell.angle_alpha   90.00
_cell.angle_beta   90.00
_cell.angle_gamma   90.00
#
_symmetry.space_group_name_H-M   'P 1'
#
loop_
_entity.id
_entity.type
_entity.pdbx_description
1 polymer ?
#
loop_
_entity_poly.entity_id
_entity_poly.type
_entity_poly.pdbx_seq_one_letter_code
_entity_poly.pdbx_strand_id
1 'polypeptide(L)' 'MRDAIYQDGVDLLGYTTWGCIDPVSAGTGEMNKRYGFIYVDRDNVGNGVLKRSKKKSFYWYKDVIDSNGASIE' A
#
# COMPACT_ATOMS: atom_id res chain seq x y z
N MET A 1 -12.90 -8.96 -2.43
CA MET A 1 -12.42 -9.11 -3.83
C MET A 1 -12.48 -10.56 -4.25
N ARG A 2 -11.87 -11.49 -3.51
CA ARG A 2 -11.90 -12.93 -3.82
C ARG A 2 -13.32 -13.45 -4.08
N ASP A 3 -14.26 -13.21 -3.17
CA ASP A 3 -15.64 -13.68 -3.35
C ASP A 3 -16.34 -13.06 -4.55
N ALA A 4 -16.15 -11.76 -4.80
CA ALA A 4 -16.70 -11.10 -5.98
C ALA A 4 -16.21 -11.74 -7.30
N ILE A 5 -14.94 -12.18 -7.35
CA ILE A 5 -14.39 -12.84 -8.53
C ILE A 5 -14.93 -14.28 -8.65
N TYR A 6 -14.86 -15.07 -7.58
CA TYR A 6 -15.11 -16.52 -7.65
C TYR A 6 -16.55 -16.95 -7.37
N GLN A 7 -17.29 -16.19 -6.57
CA GLN A 7 -18.70 -16.46 -6.23
C GLN A 7 -19.64 -15.66 -7.13
N ASP A 8 -19.33 -14.39 -7.39
CA ASP A 8 -20.20 -13.50 -8.16
C ASP A 8 -19.83 -13.42 -9.66
N GLY A 9 -18.67 -13.96 -10.06
CA GLY A 9 -18.25 -14.02 -11.46
C GLY A 9 -17.78 -12.69 -12.06
N VAL A 10 -17.36 -11.73 -11.23
CA VAL A 10 -16.86 -10.42 -11.70
C VAL A 10 -15.51 -10.58 -12.42
N ASP A 11 -15.44 -10.07 -13.65
CA ASP A 11 -14.17 -9.94 -14.39
C ASP A 11 -13.35 -8.75 -13.85
N LEU A 12 -12.35 -9.04 -13.03
CA LEU A 12 -11.48 -8.04 -12.40
C LEU A 12 -10.08 -8.08 -13.00
N LEU A 13 -9.71 -7.00 -13.70
CA LEU A 13 -8.40 -6.88 -14.36
C LEU A 13 -7.22 -6.82 -13.39
N GLY A 14 -7.43 -6.30 -12.17
CA GLY A 14 -6.36 -6.18 -11.17
C GLY A 14 -6.74 -5.32 -9.97
N TYR A 15 -5.79 -5.17 -9.05
CA TYR A 15 -5.92 -4.37 -7.84
C TYR A 15 -4.64 -3.59 -7.54
N THR A 16 -4.75 -2.27 -7.47
CA THR A 16 -3.62 -1.36 -7.21
C THR A 16 -3.88 -0.53 -5.97
N THR A 17 -3.11 -0.73 -4.90
CA THR A 17 -3.26 0.04 -3.66
C THR A 17 -2.87 1.50 -3.84
N TRP A 18 -3.65 2.40 -3.26
CA TRP A 18 -3.30 3.82 -3.19
C TRP A 18 -2.06 4.06 -2.34
N GLY A 19 -1.19 4.96 -2.82
CA GLY A 19 -0.06 5.48 -2.03
C GLY A 19 0.93 4.39 -1.61
N CYS A 20 1.38 3.52 -2.54
CA CYS A 20 2.31 2.41 -2.27
C CYS A 20 3.64 2.83 -1.60
N ILE A 21 4.02 4.10 -1.73
CA ILE A 21 5.03 4.82 -0.95
C ILE A 21 4.35 5.98 -0.24
N ASP A 22 4.74 6.28 1.01
CA ASP A 22 4.12 7.36 1.81
C ASP A 22 4.10 8.69 1.05
N PRO A 23 2.91 9.18 0.62
CA PRO A 23 2.77 10.45 -0.06
C PRO A 23 2.28 11.54 0.91
N VAL A 24 2.18 12.78 0.43
CA VAL A 24 1.36 13.81 1.07
C VAL A 24 -0.11 13.48 0.84
N SER A 25 -0.92 13.45 1.90
CA SER A 25 -2.35 13.15 1.79
C SER A 25 -3.09 14.24 0.99
N ALA A 26 -4.05 13.85 0.15
CA ALA A 26 -4.78 14.80 -0.69
C ALA A 26 -5.74 15.70 0.12
N GLY A 27 -6.44 15.14 1.11
CA GLY A 27 -7.47 15.89 1.86
C GLY A 27 -6.91 16.85 2.91
N THR A 28 -5.81 16.49 3.57
CA THR A 28 -5.27 17.23 4.72
C THR A 28 -3.85 17.76 4.48
N GLY A 29 -3.17 17.38 3.40
CA GLY A 29 -1.78 17.79 3.14
C GLY A 29 -0.77 17.18 4.10
N GLU A 30 -1.08 16.04 4.72
CA GLU A 30 -0.29 15.46 5.82
C GLU A 30 0.64 14.35 5.33
N MET A 31 1.89 14.35 5.83
CA MET A 31 2.82 13.22 5.78
C MET A 31 2.52 12.19 6.88
N ASN A 32 1.95 12.62 8.00
CA ASN A 32 1.63 11.73 9.13
C ASN A 32 0.50 10.75 8.81
N LYS A 33 -0.36 11.08 7.83
CA LYS A 33 -1.36 10.15 7.30
C LYS A 33 -0.71 9.20 6.28
N ARG A 34 -0.16 8.10 6.78
CA ARG A 34 0.68 7.17 6.02
C ARG A 34 -0.12 6.04 5.39
N TYR A 35 0.15 5.75 4.11
CA TYR A 35 -0.52 4.70 3.33
C TYR A 35 0.45 3.61 2.86
N GLY A 36 1.72 3.95 2.66
CA GLY A 36 2.61 3.13 1.85
C GLY A 36 3.12 1.89 2.51
N PHE A 37 3.55 0.97 1.67
CA PHE A 37 4.44 -0.14 2.03
C PHE A 37 5.87 0.34 2.26
N ILE A 38 6.21 1.49 1.67
CA ILE A 38 7.51 2.15 1.81
C ILE A 38 7.32 3.41 2.66
N TYR A 39 8.01 3.44 3.80
CA TYR A 39 8.09 4.63 4.65
C TYR A 39 8.98 5.67 4.00
N VAL A 40 8.59 6.94 4.11
CA VAL A 40 9.42 8.10 3.75
C VAL A 40 9.68 8.92 5.00
N ASP A 41 10.96 9.18 5.27
CA ASP A 41 11.41 10.04 6.37
C ASP A 41 11.13 11.51 6.06
N ARG A 42 9.88 11.91 6.33
CA ARG A 42 9.39 13.28 6.27
C ARG A 42 8.24 13.47 7.25
N ASP A 43 8.18 14.61 7.93
CA ASP A 43 7.06 15.05 8.76
C ASP A 43 6.19 16.12 8.06
N ASN A 44 5.14 16.60 8.74
CA ASN A 44 4.20 17.60 8.20
C ASN A 44 4.81 18.99 8.00
N VAL A 45 5.88 19.34 8.72
CA VAL A 45 6.55 20.65 8.60
C VAL A 45 7.76 20.59 7.66
N GLY A 46 8.04 19.42 7.08
CA GLY A 46 9.05 19.21 6.06
C GLY A 46 10.41 18.74 6.56
N ASN A 47 10.56 18.43 7.85
CA ASN A 47 11.80 17.84 8.36
C ASN A 47 11.92 16.37 7.93
N GLY A 48 13.16 15.89 7.81
CA GLY A 48 13.49 14.51 7.45
C GLY A 48 14.43 14.44 6.24
N VAL A 49 15.17 13.34 6.10
CA VAL A 49 16.17 13.18 5.01
C VAL A 49 15.59 12.51 3.77
N LEU A 50 14.27 12.33 3.72
CA LEU A 50 13.56 11.58 2.67
C LEU A 50 14.10 10.16 2.49
N LYS A 51 14.73 9.57 3.51
CA LYS A 51 15.18 8.17 3.44
C LYS A 51 13.97 7.27 3.27
N ARG A 52 14.10 6.25 2.42
CA ARG A 52 13.07 5.23 2.19
C ARG A 52 13.41 3.98 2.99
N SER A 53 12.41 3.43 3.66
CA SER A 53 12.55 2.19 4.43
C SER A 53 11.35 1.27 4.16
N LYS A 54 11.60 -0.03 3.97
CA LYS A 54 10.55 -1.01 3.77
C LYS A 54 9.79 -1.21 5.10
N LYS A 55 8.47 -1.07 5.09
CA LYS A 55 7.62 -1.43 6.23
C LYS A 55 7.41 -2.95 6.26
N LYS A 56 6.86 -3.48 7.35
CA LYS A 56 6.47 -4.90 7.41
C LYS A 56 5.50 -5.28 6.28
N SER A 57 4.57 -4.38 5.98
CA SER A 57 3.59 -4.54 4.90
C SER A 57 4.22 -4.63 3.50
N PHE A 58 5.47 -4.20 3.31
CA PHE A 58 6.21 -4.38 2.05
C PHE A 58 6.41 -5.86 1.73
N TYR A 59 6.92 -6.63 2.71
CA TYR A 59 7.17 -8.06 2.51
C TYR A 59 5.85 -8.84 2.46
N TRP A 60 4.90 -8.48 3.31
CA TRP A 60 3.56 -9.04 3.23
C TRP A 60 2.94 -8.87 1.83
N TYR A 61 2.93 -7.65 1.27
CA TYR A 61 2.32 -7.42 -0.04
C TYR A 61 3.10 -8.05 -1.19
N LYS A 62 4.43 -8.18 -1.04
CA LYS A 62 5.26 -8.99 -1.95
C LYS A 62 4.79 -10.45 -1.97
N ASP A 63 4.59 -11.06 -0.80
CA ASP A 63 4.15 -12.45 -0.70
C ASP A 63 2.72 -12.63 -1.21
N VAL A 64 1.85 -11.65 -1.00
CA VAL A 64 0.51 -11.60 -1.61
C VAL A 64 0.59 -11.65 -3.13
N ILE A 65 1.43 -10.83 -3.75
CA ILE A 65 1.61 -10.81 -5.21
C ILE A 65 2.20 -12.14 -5.70
N ASP A 66 3.26 -12.63 -5.06
CA ASP A 66 3.95 -13.86 -5.47
C ASP A 66 3.05 -15.10 -5.38
N SER A 67 2.15 -15.11 -4.39
CA SER A 67 1.16 -16.18 -4.20
C SER A 67 -0.14 -15.99 -5.00
N ASN A 68 -0.21 -14.94 -5.84
CA ASN A 68 -1.44 -14.51 -6.50
C ASN A 68 -2.66 -14.45 -5.54
N GLY A 69 -2.43 -13.95 -4.32
CA GLY A 69 -3.44 -13.82 -3.27
C GLY A 69 -3.70 -15.05 -2.40
N ALA A 70 -3.04 -16.18 -2.64
CA ALA A 70 -3.27 -17.42 -1.86
C ALA A 70 -2.69 -17.37 -0.42
N SER A 71 -1.79 -16.43 -0.11
CA SER A 71 -1.18 -16.28 1.23
C SER A 71 -2.04 -15.58 2.29
N ILE A 72 -3.26 -15.14 1.95
CA ILE A 72 -4.16 -14.37 2.84
C ILE A 72 -5.39 -15.20 3.26
N GLU A 73 -5.22 -16.50 3.48
CA GLU A 73 -6.30 -17.41 3.91
C GLU A 73 -6.33 -17.63 5.43
#